data_AF-A0A5N6H6J7-F1
#
_entry.id   AF-A0A5N6H6J7-F1
#
_cell.length_a   1.000
_cell.length_b   1.000
_cell.length_c   1.000
_cell.angle_alpha   90.00
_cell.angle_beta   90.00
_cell.angle_gamma   90.00
#
_symmetry.space_group_name_H-M   'P 1'
#
loop_
_entity.id
_entity.type
_entity.pdbx_description
1 polymer ?
#
loop_
_entity_poly.entity_id
_entity_poly.type
_entity_poly.pdbx_seq_one_letter_code
_entity_poly.pdbx_strand_id
1 'polypeptide(L)'
;MNAEVTQTVDHNPLDAAAHPSVITVFPACCQSTTQINPSMLWYRAWLSRRASQLSLDLSTAFPTLAEANKMIEGSSLLRVYLGVARMMKEGKALRVDDIVAQLQLSHIFRVVPVEQTCFQRVLVFTVLGWQTMLWEPIWDAANPTQMTVAQLMDGYESRTFMAYTQDHRCARLPMHEFLLGFGYLLPTKSTDRQSSESFATVHAKQFNMSLLATIGGIKIRWIDTLGAHLEFDNRTKTLFLFRFPSFCAANLEKDLSGEKWVPGVIHGCTAPAGDPTNWATAEDVTSFLYEVLLSYRLLFGLSAKGRQFYHSICPFSDLPPDQHDPLLGELCGSRTLTTVSMDHHEDVFSLVSDFPILHDRFEVLQTHLACQKARGLIQLWRDKRSTEAWYTFWAVVLIGGVGLFLSFVQTVLQIMQVLYSIP
;
A
#
# COMPACT_ATOMS: atom_id res chain seq x y z
N MET A 1 -29.84 20.45 -71.48
CA MET A 1 -29.70 21.05 -70.13
C MET A 1 -29.71 19.87 -69.17
N ASN A 2 -28.56 19.20 -69.06
CA ASN A 2 -28.39 17.97 -68.27
C ASN A 2 -27.55 18.33 -67.05
N ALA A 3 -28.05 18.03 -65.86
CA ALA A 3 -27.29 18.11 -64.62
C ALA A 3 -27.11 16.68 -64.10
N GLU A 4 -25.86 16.21 -64.12
CA GLU A 4 -25.41 15.01 -63.41
C GLU A 4 -25.36 15.31 -61.91
N VAL A 5 -25.95 14.41 -61.12
CA VAL A 5 -25.89 14.40 -59.65
C VAL A 5 -24.79 13.42 -59.26
N THR A 6 -23.65 13.94 -58.83
CA THR A 6 -22.55 13.15 -58.26
C THR A 6 -22.81 12.92 -56.78
N GLN A 7 -22.93 11.66 -56.36
CA GLN A 7 -22.92 11.25 -54.96
C GLN A 7 -21.53 11.48 -54.35
N THR A 8 -21.44 12.29 -53.30
CA THR A 8 -20.28 12.33 -52.40
C THR A 8 -20.64 11.64 -51.10
N VAL A 9 -19.86 10.61 -50.80
CA VAL A 9 -19.91 9.77 -49.59
C VAL A 9 -19.62 10.64 -48.35
N ASP A 10 -20.55 10.70 -47.42
CA ASP A 10 -20.35 11.31 -46.10
C ASP A 10 -19.38 10.45 -45.27
N HIS A 11 -18.18 10.98 -45.06
CA HIS A 11 -17.23 10.47 -44.09
C HIS A 11 -17.69 10.83 -42.66
N ASN A 12 -17.77 9.82 -41.80
CA ASN A 12 -18.09 9.92 -40.39
C ASN A 12 -17.02 10.78 -39.66
N PRO A 13 -17.38 11.88 -38.97
CA PRO A 13 -16.41 12.87 -38.46
C PRO A 13 -15.77 12.51 -37.10
N LEU A 14 -15.57 11.21 -36.80
CA LEU A 14 -15.03 10.76 -35.51
C LEU A 14 -13.57 10.26 -35.56
N ASP A 15 -12.92 10.26 -36.72
CA ASP A 15 -11.55 9.72 -36.87
C ASP A 15 -10.42 10.77 -36.91
N ALA A 16 -10.67 12.04 -36.58
CA ALA A 16 -9.63 13.08 -36.71
C ALA A 16 -9.61 14.16 -35.62
N ALA A 17 -9.96 13.82 -34.38
CA ALA A 17 -9.65 14.67 -33.23
C ALA A 17 -8.59 13.99 -32.37
N ALA A 18 -7.34 14.42 -32.54
CA ALA A 18 -6.25 14.17 -31.60
C ALA A 18 -6.63 14.81 -30.25
N HIS A 19 -7.34 14.06 -29.41
CA HIS A 19 -7.59 14.43 -28.04
C HIS A 19 -6.26 14.38 -27.26
N PRO A 20 -6.00 15.31 -26.33
CA PRO A 20 -4.84 15.21 -25.46
C PRO A 20 -4.90 13.86 -24.77
N SER A 21 -3.91 13.02 -25.07
CA SER A 21 -3.72 11.71 -24.48
C SER A 21 -3.90 11.84 -22.97
N VAL A 22 -4.97 11.24 -22.44
CA VAL A 22 -5.14 11.09 -20.99
C VAL A 22 -3.96 10.26 -20.55
N ILE A 23 -2.92 10.92 -20.03
CA ILE A 23 -1.76 10.25 -19.45
C ILE A 23 -2.30 9.56 -18.20
N THR A 24 -2.64 8.28 -18.35
CA THR A 24 -2.87 7.41 -17.22
C THR A 24 -1.51 6.98 -16.72
N VAL A 25 -1.25 7.20 -15.43
CA VAL A 25 -0.11 6.66 -14.70
C VAL A 25 -0.03 5.12 -14.85
N PHE A 26 -1.19 4.53 -15.13
CA PHE A 26 -1.35 3.12 -15.44
C PHE A 26 -1.07 2.84 -16.91
N PRO A 27 -0.43 1.70 -17.22
CA PRO A 27 -0.05 1.39 -18.59
C PRO A 27 -1.28 1.43 -19.49
N ALA A 28 -1.24 2.27 -20.51
CA ALA A 28 -2.09 2.13 -21.68
C ALA A 28 -1.83 0.72 -22.21
N CYS A 29 -2.69 -0.23 -21.85
CA CYS A 29 -2.64 -1.53 -22.48
C CYS A 29 -3.02 -1.25 -23.94
N CYS A 30 -2.04 -1.41 -24.83
CA CYS A 30 -2.09 -1.40 -26.29
C CYS A 30 -1.57 -0.14 -27.06
N GLN A 31 -0.49 -0.42 -27.79
CA GLN A 31 0.00 0.08 -29.10
C GLN A 31 1.04 1.20 -29.20
N SER A 32 1.27 2.03 -28.18
CA SER A 32 2.39 2.98 -28.22
C SER A 32 3.41 2.67 -27.13
N THR A 33 4.52 2.03 -27.50
CA THR A 33 5.62 1.63 -26.62
C THR A 33 6.48 2.81 -26.14
N THR A 34 6.14 4.05 -26.49
CA THR A 34 7.08 5.18 -26.35
C THR A 34 7.02 5.95 -25.03
N GLN A 35 6.05 5.71 -24.14
CA GLN A 35 5.94 6.46 -22.86
C GLN A 35 5.35 5.64 -21.69
N ILE A 36 5.78 4.39 -21.49
CA ILE A 36 5.45 3.69 -20.23
C ILE A 36 6.56 3.99 -19.24
N ASN A 37 6.23 4.54 -18.06
CA ASN A 37 7.17 4.70 -16.97
C ASN A 37 7.76 3.31 -16.63
N PRO A 38 9.08 3.07 -16.79
CA PRO A 38 9.68 1.76 -16.57
C PRO A 38 9.42 1.20 -15.17
N SER A 39 9.23 2.08 -14.17
CA SER A 39 8.89 1.68 -12.79
C SER A 39 7.49 1.08 -12.64
N MET A 40 6.61 1.20 -13.64
CA MET A 40 5.23 0.70 -13.61
C MET A 40 5.00 -0.54 -14.49
N LEU A 41 6.06 -1.12 -15.07
CA LEU A 41 5.95 -2.35 -15.87
C LEU A 41 5.41 -3.53 -15.05
N TRP A 42 5.76 -3.61 -13.77
CA TRP A 42 5.23 -4.63 -12.86
C TRP A 42 3.71 -4.57 -12.74
N TYR A 43 3.15 -3.36 -12.70
CA TYR A 43 1.72 -3.16 -12.53
C TYR A 43 0.95 -3.63 -13.77
N ARG A 44 1.55 -3.49 -14.96
CA ARG A 44 1.00 -4.06 -16.20
C ARG A 44 0.89 -5.58 -16.12
N ALA A 45 1.98 -6.24 -15.72
CA ALA A 45 2.03 -7.70 -15.60
C ALA A 45 1.05 -8.20 -14.54
N TRP A 46 1.02 -7.53 -13.38
CA TRP A 46 0.07 -7.79 -12.29
C TRP A 46 -1.38 -7.65 -12.78
N LEU A 47 -1.73 -6.53 -13.43
CA LEU A 47 -3.08 -6.27 -13.93
C LEU A 47 -3.49 -7.29 -15.01
N SER A 48 -2.57 -7.65 -15.92
CA SER A 48 -2.83 -8.66 -16.95
C SER A 48 -3.15 -10.02 -16.35
N ARG A 49 -2.46 -10.40 -15.26
CA ARG A 49 -2.73 -11.64 -14.53
C ARG A 49 -4.11 -11.60 -13.86
N ARG A 50 -4.43 -10.51 -13.16
CA ARG A 50 -5.75 -10.32 -12.51
C ARG A 50 -6.90 -10.33 -13.51
N ALA A 51 -6.73 -9.65 -14.65
CA ALA A 51 -7.68 -9.68 -15.76
C ALA A 51 -7.91 -11.09 -16.31
N SER A 52 -6.84 -11.87 -16.46
CA SER A 52 -6.92 -13.26 -16.94
C SER A 52 -7.64 -14.17 -15.95
N GLN A 53 -7.39 -13.99 -14.65
CA GLN A 53 -8.10 -14.70 -13.57
C GLN A 53 -9.59 -14.38 -13.56
N LEU A 54 -9.96 -13.09 -13.59
CA LEU A 54 -11.36 -12.68 -13.64
C LEU A 54 -12.09 -13.27 -14.86
N SER A 55 -11.44 -13.28 -16.03
CA SER A 55 -12.00 -13.89 -17.25
C SER A 55 -12.29 -15.38 -17.05
N LEU A 56 -11.37 -16.10 -16.41
CA LEU A 56 -11.54 -17.51 -16.07
C LEU A 56 -12.69 -17.70 -15.07
N ASP A 57 -12.71 -16.95 -13.98
CA ASP A 57 -13.73 -17.03 -12.92
C ASP A 57 -15.13 -16.78 -13.49
N LEU A 58 -15.28 -15.73 -14.30
CA LEU A 58 -16.53 -15.42 -14.98
C LEU A 58 -16.95 -16.57 -15.92
N SER A 59 -16.02 -17.12 -16.70
CA SER A 59 -16.29 -18.25 -17.61
C SER A 59 -16.77 -19.52 -16.90
N THR A 60 -16.30 -19.76 -15.69
CA THR A 60 -16.72 -20.90 -14.87
C THR A 60 -18.07 -20.66 -14.19
N ALA A 61 -18.33 -19.43 -13.74
CA ALA A 61 -19.57 -19.06 -13.06
C ALA A 61 -20.78 -18.98 -14.00
N PHE A 62 -20.55 -18.64 -15.28
CA PHE A 62 -21.59 -18.57 -16.31
C PHE A 62 -21.23 -19.45 -17.51
N PRO A 63 -21.66 -20.74 -17.55
CA PRO A 63 -21.46 -21.59 -18.72
C PRO A 63 -22.13 -21.04 -20.00
N THR A 64 -23.07 -20.09 -19.87
CA THR A 64 -23.62 -19.26 -20.96
C THR A 64 -22.86 -17.95 -21.17
N LEU A 65 -21.54 -17.91 -20.92
CA LEU A 65 -20.70 -16.70 -21.03
C LEU A 65 -20.72 -16.01 -22.41
N ALA A 66 -21.29 -16.64 -23.44
CA ALA A 66 -21.68 -15.94 -24.67
C ALA A 66 -22.53 -14.68 -24.37
N GLU A 67 -23.27 -14.63 -23.26
CA GLU A 67 -24.07 -13.48 -22.84
C GLU A 67 -23.28 -12.45 -22.03
N ALA A 68 -22.33 -12.85 -21.17
CA ALA A 68 -21.45 -11.90 -20.48
C ALA A 68 -20.41 -11.27 -21.44
N ASN A 69 -19.91 -12.04 -22.42
CA ASN A 69 -19.15 -11.51 -23.55
C ASN A 69 -20.00 -10.64 -24.49
N LYS A 70 -21.33 -10.77 -24.47
CA LYS A 70 -22.27 -9.82 -25.13
C LYS A 70 -22.61 -8.61 -24.26
N MET A 71 -22.38 -8.63 -22.94
CA MET A 71 -22.57 -7.46 -22.06
C MET A 71 -21.47 -6.42 -22.25
N ILE A 72 -20.26 -6.88 -22.60
CA ILE A 72 -19.14 -6.07 -23.04
C ILE A 72 -19.08 -6.16 -24.57
N GLU A 73 -20.05 -5.53 -25.23
CA GLU A 73 -20.23 -5.59 -26.69
C GLU A 73 -18.97 -5.03 -27.39
N GLY A 74 -18.15 -5.89 -28.00
CA GLY A 74 -16.96 -5.49 -28.77
C GLY A 74 -15.89 -4.68 -27.99
N SER A 75 -15.94 -4.65 -26.66
CA SER A 75 -15.06 -3.85 -25.82
C SER A 75 -14.10 -4.76 -25.04
N SER A 76 -12.80 -4.47 -25.11
CA SER A 76 -11.84 -5.14 -24.22
C SER A 76 -12.05 -4.64 -22.79
N LEU A 77 -11.86 -5.49 -21.77
CA LEU A 77 -11.81 -5.09 -20.35
C LEU A 77 -10.96 -3.83 -20.12
N LEU A 78 -9.94 -3.68 -20.95
CA LEU A 78 -9.13 -2.48 -21.11
C LEU A 78 -9.92 -1.19 -21.40
N ARG A 79 -10.91 -1.20 -22.30
CA ARG A 79 -11.75 -0.01 -22.57
C ARG A 79 -12.56 0.38 -21.35
N VAL A 80 -13.09 -0.60 -20.63
CA VAL A 80 -13.77 -0.37 -19.34
C VAL A 80 -12.78 0.24 -18.35
N TYR A 81 -11.61 -0.36 -18.21
CA TYR A 81 -10.53 0.14 -17.35
C TYR A 81 -10.18 1.60 -17.66
N LEU A 82 -9.89 1.93 -18.91
CA LEU A 82 -9.55 3.29 -19.33
C LEU A 82 -10.73 4.27 -19.17
N GLY A 83 -11.95 3.83 -19.44
CA GLY A 83 -13.16 4.62 -19.26
C GLY A 83 -13.38 5.01 -17.79
N VAL A 84 -13.28 4.04 -16.88
CA VAL A 84 -13.34 4.29 -15.42
C VAL A 84 -12.25 5.27 -14.99
N ALA A 85 -11.00 5.03 -15.40
CA ALA A 85 -9.88 5.89 -15.02
C ALA A 85 -10.08 7.35 -15.47
N ARG A 86 -10.57 7.54 -16.69
CA ARG A 86 -10.86 8.86 -17.25
C ARG A 86 -11.91 9.60 -16.43
N MET A 87 -13.03 8.95 -16.11
CA MET A 87 -14.12 9.58 -15.37
C MET A 87 -13.74 9.96 -13.94
N MET A 88 -12.97 9.10 -13.27
CA MET A 88 -12.48 9.34 -11.92
C MET A 88 -11.48 10.51 -11.90
N LYS A 89 -10.54 10.56 -12.86
CA LYS A 89 -9.56 11.66 -12.98
C LYS A 89 -10.20 13.00 -13.32
N GLU A 90 -11.22 13.01 -14.18
CA GLU A 90 -11.93 14.23 -14.57
C GLU A 90 -12.89 14.73 -13.48
N GLY A 91 -13.06 14.00 -12.37
CA GLY A 91 -13.98 14.35 -11.28
C GLY A 91 -15.46 14.35 -11.69
N LYS A 92 -15.79 13.69 -12.81
CA LYS A 92 -17.14 13.69 -13.38
C LYS A 92 -18.06 12.64 -12.79
N ALA A 93 -17.48 11.61 -12.16
CA ALA A 93 -18.23 10.54 -11.54
C ALA A 93 -18.11 10.62 -10.02
N LEU A 94 -19.24 10.82 -9.36
CA LEU A 94 -19.31 10.83 -7.90
C LEU A 94 -19.77 9.48 -7.36
N ARG A 95 -20.37 8.62 -8.19
CA ARG A 95 -20.99 7.36 -7.80
C ARG A 95 -20.63 6.26 -8.79
N VAL A 96 -20.68 5.00 -8.33
CA VAL A 96 -20.49 3.84 -9.22
C VAL A 96 -21.58 3.79 -10.30
N ASP A 97 -22.82 4.17 -9.96
CA ASP A 97 -23.93 4.25 -10.92
C ASP A 97 -23.68 5.30 -12.03
N ASP A 98 -23.03 6.43 -11.71
CA ASP A 98 -22.69 7.45 -12.71
C ASP A 98 -21.69 6.90 -13.71
N ILE A 99 -20.69 6.15 -13.24
CA ILE A 99 -19.67 5.49 -14.07
C ILE A 99 -20.35 4.49 -15.02
N VAL A 100 -21.24 3.64 -14.50
CA VAL A 100 -21.97 2.66 -15.31
C VAL A 100 -22.81 3.34 -16.39
N ALA A 101 -23.57 4.37 -16.04
CA ALA A 101 -24.40 5.12 -16.98
C ALA A 101 -23.57 5.77 -18.10
N GLN A 102 -22.43 6.37 -17.76
CA GLN A 102 -21.54 6.99 -18.74
C GLN A 102 -20.86 5.97 -19.66
N LEU A 103 -20.49 4.78 -19.14
CA LEU A 103 -19.97 3.69 -19.97
C LEU A 103 -21.03 3.13 -20.92
N GLN A 104 -22.29 3.10 -20.52
CA GLN A 104 -23.40 2.75 -21.41
C GLN A 104 -23.62 3.81 -22.50
N LEU A 105 -23.60 5.10 -22.13
CA LEU A 105 -23.70 6.21 -23.09
C LEU A 105 -22.54 6.22 -24.10
N SER A 106 -21.36 5.78 -23.67
CA SER A 106 -20.18 5.67 -24.53
C SER A 106 -20.12 4.36 -25.33
N HIS A 107 -21.17 3.55 -25.30
CA HIS A 107 -21.25 2.23 -25.94
C HIS A 107 -20.11 1.26 -25.54
N ILE A 108 -19.52 1.45 -24.36
CA ILE A 108 -18.54 0.52 -23.77
C ILE A 108 -19.28 -0.59 -23.02
N PHE A 109 -20.39 -0.24 -22.35
CA PHE A 109 -21.32 -1.22 -21.82
C PHE A 109 -22.57 -1.31 -22.68
N ARG A 110 -23.12 -2.51 -22.78
CA ARG A 110 -24.46 -2.69 -23.33
C ARG A 110 -25.47 -1.92 -22.49
N VAL A 111 -26.35 -1.17 -23.15
CA VAL A 111 -27.45 -0.47 -22.49
C VAL A 111 -28.46 -1.51 -21.98
N VAL A 112 -28.66 -1.53 -20.66
CA VAL A 112 -29.62 -2.43 -19.99
C VAL A 112 -30.44 -1.64 -18.96
N PRO A 113 -31.66 -2.09 -18.60
CA PRO A 113 -32.43 -1.47 -17.52
C PRO A 113 -31.64 -1.41 -16.21
N VAL A 114 -31.88 -0.38 -15.39
CA VAL A 114 -31.14 -0.12 -14.13
C VAL A 114 -31.17 -1.31 -13.15
N GLU A 115 -32.22 -2.12 -13.19
CA GLU A 115 -32.38 -3.32 -12.37
C GLU A 115 -31.41 -4.45 -12.77
N GLN A 116 -30.93 -4.43 -14.01
CA GLN A 116 -30.02 -5.45 -14.58
C GLN A 116 -28.55 -4.99 -14.62
N THR A 117 -28.23 -3.81 -14.09
CA THR A 117 -26.85 -3.28 -14.10
C THR A 117 -25.96 -3.84 -12.97
N CYS A 118 -26.43 -4.81 -12.19
CA CYS A 118 -25.68 -5.39 -11.06
C CYS A 118 -24.27 -5.86 -11.47
N PHE A 119 -24.14 -6.57 -12.58
CA PHE A 119 -22.84 -7.03 -13.10
C PHE A 119 -21.93 -5.88 -13.55
N GLN A 120 -22.50 -4.85 -14.17
CA GLN A 120 -21.75 -3.67 -14.61
C GLN A 120 -21.20 -2.91 -13.39
N ARG A 121 -21.99 -2.81 -12.31
CA ARG A 121 -21.55 -2.23 -11.02
C ARG A 121 -20.40 -3.03 -10.40
N VAL A 122 -20.52 -4.36 -10.33
CA VAL A 122 -19.46 -5.23 -9.79
C VAL A 122 -18.18 -5.15 -10.62
N LEU A 123 -18.28 -5.04 -11.95
CA LEU A 123 -17.12 -4.87 -12.82
C LEU A 123 -16.44 -3.51 -12.61
N VAL A 124 -17.22 -2.42 -12.49
CA VAL A 124 -16.68 -1.09 -12.15
C VAL A 124 -16.00 -1.12 -10.79
N PHE A 125 -16.62 -1.73 -9.78
CA PHE A 125 -16.02 -1.93 -8.46
C PHE A 125 -14.69 -2.69 -8.53
N THR A 126 -14.64 -3.77 -9.32
CA THR A 126 -13.42 -4.56 -9.52
C THR A 126 -12.30 -3.73 -10.15
N VAL A 127 -12.62 -2.98 -11.20
CA VAL A 127 -11.68 -2.09 -11.89
C VAL A 127 -11.19 -0.98 -10.95
N LEU A 128 -12.06 -0.38 -10.14
CA LEU A 128 -11.68 0.63 -9.15
C LEU A 128 -10.73 0.07 -8.10
N GLY A 129 -10.99 -1.15 -7.61
CA GLY A 129 -10.09 -1.83 -6.66
C GLY A 129 -8.69 -2.02 -7.24
N TRP A 130 -8.60 -2.45 -8.50
CA TRP A 130 -7.31 -2.56 -9.17
C TRP A 130 -6.63 -1.20 -9.37
N GLN A 131 -7.36 -0.18 -9.83
CA GLN A 131 -6.82 1.15 -10.12
C GLN A 131 -6.36 1.92 -8.90
N THR A 132 -6.97 1.66 -7.75
CA THR A 132 -6.67 2.37 -6.50
C THR A 132 -5.78 1.54 -5.57
N MET A 133 -5.72 0.23 -5.77
CA MET A 133 -5.09 -0.75 -4.87
C MET A 133 -5.56 -0.63 -3.41
N LEU A 134 -6.71 0.00 -3.15
CA LEU A 134 -7.24 0.18 -1.80
C LEU A 134 -7.83 -1.12 -1.24
N TRP A 135 -8.39 -1.95 -2.11
CA TRP A 135 -8.92 -3.26 -1.78
C TRP A 135 -8.60 -4.26 -2.88
N GLU A 136 -8.58 -5.54 -2.52
CA GLU A 136 -8.53 -6.63 -3.48
C GLU A 136 -9.95 -7.13 -3.74
N PRO A 137 -10.52 -6.94 -4.94
CA PRO A 137 -11.85 -7.43 -5.25
C PRO A 137 -11.85 -8.96 -5.43
N ILE A 138 -12.85 -9.62 -4.88
CA ILE A 138 -13.09 -11.06 -5.08
C ILE A 138 -14.42 -11.25 -5.79
N TRP A 139 -14.44 -12.18 -6.75
CA TRP A 139 -15.66 -12.68 -7.34
C TRP A 139 -16.24 -13.81 -6.48
N ASP A 140 -17.44 -13.61 -5.92
CA ASP A 140 -18.20 -14.69 -5.28
C ASP A 140 -19.24 -15.25 -6.25
N ALA A 141 -19.00 -16.46 -6.76
CA ALA A 141 -19.91 -17.14 -7.67
C ALA A 141 -21.27 -17.47 -7.02
N ALA A 142 -21.33 -17.61 -5.69
CA ALA A 142 -22.60 -17.85 -4.98
C ALA A 142 -23.46 -16.60 -4.90
N ASN A 143 -22.83 -15.41 -4.83
CA ASN A 143 -23.51 -14.12 -4.76
C ASN A 143 -22.93 -13.13 -5.79
N PRO A 144 -23.18 -13.36 -7.10
CA PRO A 144 -22.50 -12.63 -8.18
C PRO A 144 -22.89 -11.15 -8.28
N THR A 145 -23.90 -10.72 -7.52
CA THR A 145 -24.35 -9.33 -7.43
C THR A 145 -23.77 -8.60 -6.22
N GLN A 146 -23.03 -9.28 -5.35
CA GLN A 146 -22.36 -8.65 -4.21
C GLN A 146 -20.99 -8.11 -4.63
N MET A 147 -20.65 -6.95 -4.08
CA MET A 147 -19.32 -6.37 -4.19
C MET A 147 -18.50 -6.84 -3.00
N THR A 148 -17.54 -7.73 -3.25
CA THR A 148 -16.80 -8.45 -2.21
C THR A 148 -15.31 -8.09 -2.21
N VAL A 149 -14.76 -7.89 -1.02
CA VAL A 149 -13.35 -7.60 -0.75
C VAL A 149 -12.67 -8.81 -0.13
N ALA A 150 -11.42 -9.07 -0.50
CA ALA A 150 -10.60 -10.12 0.06
C ALA A 150 -10.29 -9.92 1.56
N GLN A 151 -10.41 -10.99 2.33
CA GLN A 151 -9.97 -11.04 3.73
C GLN A 151 -8.46 -11.37 3.80
N LEU A 152 -7.61 -10.36 3.65
CA LEU A 152 -6.15 -10.55 3.61
C LEU A 152 -5.47 -10.66 4.98
N MET A 153 -6.22 -10.45 6.07
CA MET A 153 -5.68 -10.28 7.42
C MET A 153 -6.01 -11.44 8.37
N ASP A 154 -6.38 -12.61 7.85
CA ASP A 154 -6.62 -13.86 8.61
C ASP A 154 -7.48 -13.67 9.89
N GLY A 155 -8.58 -12.91 9.77
CA GLY A 155 -9.50 -12.64 10.88
C GLY A 155 -9.04 -11.57 11.87
N TYR A 156 -7.97 -10.82 11.57
CA TYR A 156 -7.67 -9.59 12.30
C TYR A 156 -8.72 -8.52 11.97
N GLU A 157 -9.40 -8.02 13.00
CA GLU A 157 -10.35 -6.92 12.91
C GLU A 157 -9.59 -5.59 12.81
N SER A 158 -9.32 -5.24 11.56
CA SER A 158 -8.71 -3.99 11.15
C SER A 158 -9.68 -2.82 11.28
N ARG A 159 -9.17 -1.60 11.51
CA ARG A 159 -9.97 -0.38 11.33
C ARG A 159 -10.14 -0.02 9.86
N THR A 160 -9.21 -0.43 9.00
CA THR A 160 -9.30 -0.26 7.54
C THR A 160 -10.42 -1.11 6.93
N PHE A 161 -10.61 -2.36 7.38
CA PHE A 161 -11.68 -3.25 6.87
C PHE A 161 -12.65 -3.65 7.97
N MET A 162 -13.85 -3.07 7.96
CA MET A 162 -14.96 -3.34 8.89
C MET A 162 -16.02 -4.27 8.29
N ALA A 163 -16.18 -4.25 6.97
CA ALA A 163 -17.05 -5.15 6.24
C ALA A 163 -16.39 -5.59 4.94
N TYR A 164 -16.71 -6.81 4.49
CA TYR A 164 -16.09 -7.42 3.32
C TYR A 164 -17.05 -7.56 2.13
N THR A 165 -18.32 -7.25 2.32
CA THR A 165 -19.36 -7.42 1.30
C THR A 165 -20.31 -6.24 1.35
N GLN A 166 -20.68 -5.71 0.19
CA GLN A 166 -21.78 -4.76 0.05
C GLN A 166 -22.73 -5.17 -1.07
N ASP A 167 -24.01 -4.83 -0.88
CA ASP A 167 -25.04 -5.02 -1.88
C ASP A 167 -24.85 -4.05 -3.06
N HIS A 168 -25.16 -4.49 -4.28
CA HIS A 168 -25.03 -3.63 -5.47
C HIS A 168 -25.82 -2.31 -5.36
N ARG A 169 -26.87 -2.25 -4.54
CA ARG A 169 -27.68 -1.03 -4.30
C ARG A 169 -26.88 0.09 -3.65
N CYS A 170 -25.77 -0.21 -2.97
CA CYS A 170 -24.86 0.80 -2.41
C CYS A 170 -24.12 1.60 -3.50
N ALA A 171 -24.11 1.13 -4.75
CA ALA A 171 -23.50 1.83 -5.90
C ALA A 171 -24.09 3.23 -6.19
N ARG A 172 -25.28 3.54 -5.62
CA ARG A 172 -25.94 4.85 -5.70
C ARG A 172 -25.37 5.89 -4.73
N LEU A 173 -24.61 5.45 -3.73
CA LEU A 173 -24.01 6.34 -2.74
C LEU A 173 -22.83 7.10 -3.37
N PRO A 174 -22.53 8.32 -2.87
CA PRO A 174 -21.26 8.98 -3.18
C PRO A 174 -20.07 8.06 -2.95
N MET A 175 -19.01 8.21 -3.74
CA MET A 175 -17.87 7.28 -3.76
C MET A 175 -17.25 7.09 -2.38
N HIS A 176 -17.04 8.18 -1.63
CA HIS A 176 -16.48 8.11 -0.28
C HIS A 176 -17.42 7.39 0.71
N GLU A 177 -18.73 7.64 0.68
CA GLU A 177 -19.72 6.92 1.50
C GLU A 177 -19.83 5.44 1.12
N PHE A 178 -19.80 5.15 -0.18
CA PHE A 178 -19.79 3.78 -0.69
C PHE A 178 -18.57 3.02 -0.16
N LEU A 179 -17.38 3.61 -0.25
CA LEU A 179 -16.15 2.98 0.23
C LEU A 179 -16.10 2.88 1.75
N LEU A 180 -16.65 3.86 2.48
CA LEU A 180 -16.79 3.82 3.93
C LEU A 180 -17.60 2.61 4.41
N GLY A 181 -18.54 2.11 3.60
CA GLY A 181 -19.29 0.89 3.90
C GLY A 181 -18.41 -0.37 4.03
N PHE A 182 -17.17 -0.36 3.54
CA PHE A 182 -16.18 -1.43 3.77
C PHE A 182 -15.26 -1.16 4.98
N GLY A 183 -15.19 0.09 5.46
CA GLY A 183 -14.28 0.54 6.51
C GLY A 183 -13.45 1.75 6.09
N TYR A 184 -12.44 2.12 6.88
CA TYR A 184 -11.55 3.26 6.62
C TYR A 184 -10.42 2.89 5.66
N LEU A 185 -10.78 2.61 4.40
CA LEU A 185 -9.83 2.23 3.33
C LEU A 185 -8.81 3.32 3.04
N LEU A 186 -9.22 4.57 3.18
CA LEU A 186 -8.37 5.75 3.10
C LEU A 186 -8.25 6.37 4.49
N PRO A 187 -7.07 6.27 5.13
CA PRO A 187 -6.86 6.87 6.44
C PRO A 187 -6.84 8.39 6.36
N THR A 188 -7.30 9.05 7.41
CA THR A 188 -7.32 10.51 7.55
C THR A 188 -6.31 10.98 8.59
N LYS A 189 -6.06 12.29 8.63
CA LYS A 189 -5.32 12.90 9.74
C LYS A 189 -6.07 12.58 11.04
N SER A 190 -5.37 12.05 12.04
CA SER A 190 -5.96 11.80 13.34
C SER A 190 -6.37 13.13 13.97
N THR A 191 -7.62 13.25 14.42
CA THR A 191 -8.08 14.42 15.17
C THR A 191 -7.70 14.33 16.64
N ASP A 192 -7.26 13.16 17.11
CA ASP A 192 -6.84 12.94 18.50
C ASP A 192 -5.48 13.57 18.74
N ARG A 193 -5.49 14.83 19.20
CA ARG A 193 -4.31 15.60 19.60
C ARG A 193 -3.63 15.10 20.89
N GLN A 194 -3.95 13.89 21.35
CA GLN A 194 -3.35 13.29 22.54
C GLN A 194 -2.22 12.31 22.17
N SER A 195 -1.38 12.67 21.20
CA SER A 195 -0.12 11.95 20.99
C SER A 195 0.72 12.10 22.26
N SER A 196 1.22 10.99 22.81
CA SER A 196 2.12 11.08 23.95
C SER A 196 3.39 11.82 23.52
N GLU A 197 3.76 12.93 24.18
CA GLU A 197 5.01 13.67 23.89
C GLU A 197 6.24 12.76 23.90
N SER A 198 6.16 11.63 24.62
CA SER A 198 7.20 10.61 24.71
C SER A 198 7.57 9.92 23.38
N PHE A 199 6.69 9.93 22.38
CA PHE A 199 6.91 9.30 21.07
C PHE A 199 6.96 10.29 19.89
N ALA A 200 7.04 11.60 20.17
CA ALA A 200 6.98 12.63 19.13
C ALA A 200 8.11 12.51 18.09
N THR A 201 9.31 12.08 18.51
CA THR A 201 10.50 12.02 17.64
C THR A 201 11.07 10.60 17.56
N VAL A 202 11.41 10.17 16.35
CA VAL A 202 11.91 8.83 16.06
C VAL A 202 13.24 8.89 15.32
N HIS A 203 14.24 8.20 15.86
CA HIS A 203 15.52 8.05 15.18
C HIS A 203 15.58 6.66 14.51
N ALA A 204 15.88 6.62 13.21
CA ALA A 204 15.95 5.39 12.41
C ALA A 204 16.95 4.34 12.96
N LYS A 205 17.95 4.77 13.74
CA LYS A 205 18.91 3.85 14.40
C LYS A 205 18.29 3.09 15.58
N GLN A 206 17.32 3.70 16.25
CA GLN A 206 16.64 3.17 17.45
C GLN A 206 15.27 2.56 17.13
N PHE A 207 14.70 2.91 15.99
CA PHE A 207 13.44 2.37 15.48
C PHE A 207 13.62 1.99 14.02
N ASN A 208 13.73 0.69 13.76
CA ASN A 208 13.82 0.12 12.42
C ASN A 208 13.31 -1.32 12.46
N MET A 209 13.08 -1.90 11.28
CA MET A 209 12.48 -3.21 11.15
C MET A 209 13.32 -4.33 11.75
N SER A 210 14.64 -4.23 11.73
CA SER A 210 15.51 -5.21 12.39
C SER A 210 15.28 -5.25 13.89
N LEU A 211 15.07 -4.10 14.54
CA LEU A 211 14.74 -4.03 15.97
C LEU A 211 13.30 -4.50 16.24
N LEU A 212 12.35 -4.10 15.40
CA LEU A 212 10.96 -4.56 15.51
C LEU A 212 10.86 -6.10 15.38
N ALA A 213 11.63 -6.71 14.48
CA ALA A 213 11.67 -8.16 14.32
C ALA A 213 12.41 -8.85 15.48
N THR A 214 13.61 -8.37 15.84
CA THR A 214 14.48 -9.10 16.79
C THR A 214 14.16 -8.85 18.26
N ILE A 215 13.63 -7.67 18.61
CA ILE A 215 13.24 -7.29 19.97
C ILE A 215 11.71 -7.33 20.09
N GLY A 216 11.00 -6.72 19.14
CA GLY A 216 9.54 -6.71 19.11
C GLY A 216 8.91 -8.08 18.81
N GLY A 217 9.67 -9.01 18.23
CA GLY A 217 9.16 -10.29 17.75
C GLY A 217 8.16 -10.14 16.61
N ILE A 218 8.19 -9.02 15.89
CA ILE A 218 7.25 -8.68 14.83
C ILE A 218 7.63 -9.42 13.54
N LYS A 219 6.63 -10.04 12.92
CA LYS A 219 6.72 -10.66 11.59
C LYS A 219 6.13 -9.71 10.55
N ILE A 220 6.67 -9.75 9.34
CA ILE A 220 6.11 -8.99 8.21
C ILE A 220 5.19 -9.91 7.41
N ARG A 221 4.02 -9.39 7.06
CA ARG A 221 3.20 -9.92 5.97
C ARG A 221 3.12 -8.87 4.86
N TRP A 222 3.59 -9.25 3.69
CA TRP A 222 3.48 -8.42 2.49
C TRP A 222 2.07 -8.52 1.91
N ILE A 223 1.45 -7.39 1.60
CA ILE A 223 0.07 -7.29 1.10
C ILE A 223 0.01 -6.42 -0.15
N ASP A 224 -1.04 -6.63 -0.93
CA ASP A 224 -1.31 -5.92 -2.18
C ASP A 224 -2.25 -4.71 -1.97
N THR A 225 -2.80 -4.55 -0.76
CA THR A 225 -3.72 -3.47 -0.42
C THR A 225 -3.02 -2.31 0.28
N LEU A 226 -3.15 -1.13 -0.29
CA LEU A 226 -2.53 0.09 0.18
C LEU A 226 -3.09 0.54 1.54
N GLY A 227 -4.42 0.48 1.72
CA GLY A 227 -5.09 0.98 2.92
C GLY A 227 -4.62 0.33 4.22
N ALA A 228 -4.19 -0.93 4.17
CA ALA A 228 -3.73 -1.68 5.34
C ALA A 228 -2.21 -1.56 5.63
N HIS A 229 -1.50 -0.65 4.94
CA HIS A 229 -0.06 -0.44 5.14
C HIS A 229 0.26 0.04 6.58
N LEU A 230 1.16 -0.65 7.29
CA LEU A 230 1.49 -0.47 8.71
C LEU A 230 0.40 -0.87 9.71
N GLU A 231 -0.62 -1.61 9.31
CA GLU A 231 -1.48 -2.22 10.32
C GLU A 231 -0.73 -3.29 11.11
N PHE A 232 -0.98 -3.34 12.41
CA PHE A 232 -0.29 -4.22 13.33
C PHE A 232 -1.26 -5.07 14.14
N ASP A 233 -1.23 -6.38 13.91
CA ASP A 233 -1.91 -7.35 14.75
C ASP A 233 -1.03 -7.69 15.95
N ASN A 234 -1.34 -7.09 17.10
CA ASN A 234 -0.62 -7.35 18.35
C ASN A 234 -0.73 -8.81 18.84
N ARG A 235 -1.83 -9.52 18.50
CA ARG A 235 -2.05 -10.91 18.92
C ARG A 235 -1.10 -11.86 18.19
N THR A 236 -1.00 -11.73 16.87
CA THR A 236 -0.10 -12.57 16.06
C THR A 236 1.30 -11.97 15.90
N LYS A 237 1.47 -10.72 16.34
CA LYS A 237 2.66 -9.88 16.13
C LYS A 237 2.99 -9.73 14.64
N THR A 238 1.96 -9.53 13.82
CA THR A 238 2.11 -9.40 12.36
C THR A 238 1.92 -7.95 11.94
N LEU A 239 2.93 -7.41 11.27
CA LEU A 239 2.89 -6.09 10.63
C LEU A 239 2.61 -6.27 9.14
N PHE A 240 1.59 -5.59 8.64
CA PHE A 240 1.18 -5.66 7.24
C PHE A 240 1.83 -4.53 6.44
N LEU A 241 2.54 -4.86 5.37
CA LEU A 241 3.26 -3.89 4.53
C LEU A 241 2.85 -4.00 3.06
N PHE A 242 2.39 -2.89 2.49
CA PHE A 242 2.02 -2.76 1.08
C PHE A 242 3.22 -2.87 0.12
N ARG A 243 3.32 -3.94 -0.66
CA ARG A 243 4.57 -4.29 -1.38
C ARG A 243 4.86 -3.50 -2.67
N PHE A 244 4.03 -2.54 -3.07
CA PHE A 244 4.16 -1.85 -4.37
C PHE A 244 4.35 -0.32 -4.30
N PRO A 245 5.44 0.19 -3.70
CA PRO A 245 5.65 1.63 -3.53
C PRO A 245 5.76 2.43 -4.84
N SER A 246 6.10 1.82 -5.98
CA SER A 246 6.07 2.52 -7.27
C SER A 246 4.67 3.03 -7.60
N PHE A 247 3.62 2.32 -7.14
CA PHE A 247 2.24 2.81 -7.26
C PHE A 247 2.07 4.16 -6.57
N CYS A 248 2.61 4.31 -5.35
CA CYS A 248 2.54 5.56 -4.61
C CYS A 248 3.32 6.67 -5.33
N ALA A 249 4.57 6.40 -5.72
CA ALA A 249 5.40 7.36 -6.43
C ALA A 249 4.76 7.83 -7.73
N ALA A 250 4.12 6.92 -8.47
CA ALA A 250 3.49 7.24 -9.75
C ALA A 250 2.19 8.08 -9.57
N ASN A 251 1.52 7.99 -8.41
CA ASN A 251 0.40 8.87 -8.05
C ASN A 251 0.85 10.18 -7.36
N LEU A 252 2.16 10.40 -7.23
CA LEU A 252 2.79 11.62 -6.75
C LEU A 252 3.55 12.29 -7.90
N GLU A 253 2.88 12.51 -9.02
CA GLU A 253 3.42 13.34 -10.11
C GLU A 253 2.98 14.78 -9.91
N LYS A 254 3.94 15.72 -9.95
CA LYS A 254 3.64 17.15 -9.96
C LYS A 254 3.33 17.62 -11.38
N ASP A 255 2.53 18.66 -11.48
CA ASP A 255 2.24 19.33 -12.74
C ASP A 255 3.50 20.00 -13.32
N LEU A 256 3.39 20.52 -14.54
CA LEU A 256 4.51 21.19 -15.23
C LEU A 256 5.08 22.39 -14.46
N SER A 257 4.29 22.99 -13.57
CA SER A 257 4.73 24.10 -12.71
C SER A 257 5.51 23.61 -11.49
N GLY A 258 5.37 22.33 -11.11
CA GLY A 258 5.96 21.78 -9.91
C GLY A 258 5.27 22.22 -8.62
N GLU A 259 4.13 22.91 -8.72
CA GLU A 259 3.42 23.47 -7.56
C GLU A 259 2.33 22.53 -7.04
N LYS A 260 1.66 21.76 -7.93
CA LYS A 260 0.50 20.94 -7.55
C LYS A 260 0.63 19.51 -8.02
N TRP A 261 0.11 18.59 -7.22
CA TRP A 261 0.00 17.19 -7.60
C TRP A 261 -1.09 17.01 -8.67
N VAL A 262 -0.81 16.17 -9.66
CA VAL A 262 -1.78 15.77 -10.67
C VAL A 262 -2.67 14.67 -10.06
N PRO A 263 -4.00 14.86 -9.99
CA PRO A 263 -4.87 13.87 -9.38
C PRO A 263 -4.89 12.55 -10.16
N GLY A 264 -4.65 11.46 -9.45
CA GLY A 264 -4.82 10.09 -9.90
C GLY A 264 -6.26 9.59 -9.75
N VAL A 265 -6.48 8.32 -10.08
CA VAL A 265 -7.81 7.69 -9.88
C VAL A 265 -8.16 7.61 -8.40
N ILE A 266 -7.17 7.34 -7.54
CA ILE A 266 -7.34 7.27 -6.09
C ILE A 266 -7.84 8.58 -5.48
N HIS A 267 -7.48 9.73 -6.06
CA HIS A 267 -7.98 11.04 -5.65
C HIS A 267 -9.47 11.25 -6.00
N GLY A 268 -10.01 10.52 -6.99
CA GLY A 268 -11.45 10.52 -7.25
C GLY A 268 -12.28 9.78 -6.19
N CYS A 269 -11.65 9.05 -5.28
CA CYS A 269 -12.29 8.34 -4.18
C CYS A 269 -12.37 9.17 -2.88
N THR A 270 -11.95 10.44 -2.92
CA THR A 270 -11.88 11.30 -1.73
C THR A 270 -13.20 12.01 -1.45
N ALA A 271 -13.37 12.42 -0.21
CA ALA A 271 -14.48 13.27 0.17
C ALA A 271 -14.22 14.73 -0.28
N PRO A 272 -15.28 15.49 -0.61
CA PRO A 272 -15.17 16.93 -0.82
C PRO A 272 -14.58 17.64 0.41
N ALA A 273 -13.94 18.78 0.21
CA ALA A 273 -13.43 19.58 1.33
C ALA A 273 -14.60 20.04 2.23
N GLY A 274 -14.45 19.83 3.54
CA GLY A 274 -15.48 20.19 4.53
C GLY A 274 -16.60 19.16 4.69
N ASP A 275 -16.44 17.97 4.11
CA ASP A 275 -17.35 16.86 4.34
C ASP A 275 -17.37 16.45 5.83
N PRO A 276 -18.55 16.18 6.43
CA PRO A 276 -18.66 15.83 7.84
C PRO A 276 -18.21 14.38 8.13
N THR A 277 -18.06 13.54 7.10
CA THR A 277 -17.48 12.22 7.27
C THR A 277 -15.98 12.39 7.52
N ASN A 278 -15.44 11.68 8.51
CA ASN A 278 -13.99 11.61 8.75
C ASN A 278 -13.32 10.76 7.66
N TRP A 279 -13.53 11.13 6.40
CA TRP A 279 -12.98 10.48 5.21
C TRP A 279 -11.89 11.35 4.58
N ALA A 280 -10.95 10.70 3.89
CA ALA A 280 -9.76 11.38 3.38
C ALA A 280 -10.11 12.37 2.28
N THR A 281 -9.49 13.55 2.34
CA THR A 281 -9.46 14.52 1.25
C THR A 281 -8.35 14.19 0.24
N ALA A 282 -8.35 14.85 -0.92
CA ALA A 282 -7.27 14.71 -1.91
C ALA A 282 -5.87 15.04 -1.35
N GLU A 283 -5.79 15.99 -0.40
CA GLU A 283 -4.55 16.32 0.29
C GLU A 283 -4.11 15.17 1.20
N ASP A 284 -5.04 14.62 2.00
CA ASP A 284 -4.75 13.52 2.91
C ASP A 284 -4.27 12.26 2.16
N VAL A 285 -4.88 11.95 1.01
CA VAL A 285 -4.43 10.85 0.15
C VAL A 285 -3.01 11.09 -0.36
N THR A 286 -2.70 12.32 -0.77
CA THR A 286 -1.35 12.67 -1.24
C THR A 286 -0.34 12.54 -0.11
N SER A 287 -0.65 13.05 1.09
CA SER A 287 0.18 12.88 2.29
C SER A 287 0.38 11.40 2.61
N PHE A 288 -0.69 10.61 2.60
CA PHE A 288 -0.64 9.17 2.87
C PHE A 288 0.27 8.43 1.88
N LEU A 289 0.16 8.70 0.57
CA LEU A 289 1.04 8.09 -0.44
C LEU A 289 2.51 8.43 -0.20
N TYR A 290 2.81 9.68 0.16
CA TYR A 290 4.17 10.11 0.45
C TYR A 290 4.70 9.47 1.75
N GLU A 291 3.86 9.40 2.78
CA GLU A 291 4.17 8.75 4.05
C GLU A 291 4.45 7.25 3.90
N VAL A 292 3.74 6.55 2.99
CA VAL A 292 4.04 5.16 2.65
C VAL A 292 5.45 5.01 2.05
N LEU A 293 5.92 5.97 1.25
CA LEU A 293 7.29 5.96 0.75
C LEU A 293 8.31 6.24 1.88
N LEU A 294 8.01 7.23 2.73
CA LEU A 294 8.86 7.58 3.88
C LEU A 294 8.95 6.45 4.90
N SER A 295 7.88 5.69 5.11
CA SER A 295 7.86 4.59 6.07
C SER A 295 8.91 3.53 5.73
N TYR A 296 9.11 3.23 4.45
CA TYR A 296 10.16 2.31 4.00
C TYR A 296 11.56 2.85 4.27
N ARG A 297 11.76 4.16 4.11
CA ARG A 297 13.03 4.82 4.45
C ARG A 297 13.33 4.71 5.94
N LEU A 298 12.34 5.01 6.79
CA LEU A 298 12.46 4.91 8.24
C LEU A 298 12.69 3.46 8.71
N LEU A 299 11.87 2.52 8.24
CA LEU A 299 11.89 1.13 8.71
C LEU A 299 13.10 0.36 8.20
N PHE A 300 13.57 0.64 6.97
CA PHE A 300 14.63 -0.15 6.33
C PHE A 300 15.79 0.71 5.85
N GLY A 301 15.52 1.64 4.93
CA GLY A 301 16.56 2.28 4.10
C GLY A 301 17.62 3.08 4.87
N LEU A 302 17.23 3.78 5.94
CA LEU A 302 18.13 4.67 6.67
C LEU A 302 19.03 3.93 7.68
N SER A 303 18.63 2.74 8.13
CA SER A 303 19.41 1.92 9.07
C SER A 303 20.17 0.80 8.36
N ALA A 304 21.48 0.68 8.59
CA ALA A 304 22.27 -0.42 8.01
C ALA A 304 21.74 -1.82 8.39
N LYS A 305 21.26 -1.97 9.63
CA LYS A 305 20.62 -3.21 10.09
C LYS A 305 19.25 -3.42 9.44
N GLY A 306 18.50 -2.34 9.19
CA GLY A 306 17.24 -2.37 8.45
C GLY A 306 17.44 -2.88 7.01
N ARG A 307 18.44 -2.34 6.30
CA ARG A 307 18.81 -2.81 4.95
C ARG A 307 19.26 -4.28 4.93
N GLN A 308 20.13 -4.68 5.86
CA GLN A 308 20.53 -6.09 5.99
C GLN A 308 19.35 -7.01 6.26
N PHE A 309 18.42 -6.59 7.11
CA PHE A 309 17.19 -7.33 7.37
C PHE A 309 16.30 -7.42 6.13
N TYR A 310 16.16 -6.34 5.35
CA TYR A 310 15.44 -6.35 4.08
C TYR A 310 16.03 -7.37 3.09
N HIS A 311 17.36 -7.46 2.97
CA HIS A 311 17.99 -8.46 2.11
C HIS A 311 17.80 -9.91 2.59
N SER A 312 17.44 -10.11 3.86
CA SER A 312 17.15 -11.46 4.39
C SER A 312 15.70 -11.91 4.17
N ILE A 313 14.83 -11.03 3.69
CA ILE A 313 13.42 -11.33 3.41
C ILE A 313 13.14 -11.28 1.90
N CYS A 314 12.07 -11.93 1.47
CA CYS A 314 11.68 -11.99 0.05
C CYS A 314 10.26 -11.43 -0.13
N PRO A 315 10.10 -10.11 -0.35
CA PRO A 315 8.78 -9.45 -0.42
C PRO A 315 7.84 -9.96 -1.51
N PHE A 316 8.40 -10.60 -2.54
CA PHE A 316 7.67 -11.04 -3.73
C PHE A 316 7.80 -12.55 -3.97
N SER A 317 8.04 -13.36 -2.93
CA SER A 317 8.27 -14.81 -3.07
C SER A 317 7.09 -15.58 -3.70
N ASP A 318 5.90 -15.03 -3.58
CA ASP A 318 4.61 -15.50 -4.10
C ASP A 318 4.28 -14.96 -5.50
N LEU A 319 5.10 -14.06 -6.04
CA LEU A 319 4.85 -13.38 -7.32
C LEU A 319 5.96 -13.66 -8.36
N PRO A 320 5.58 -13.78 -9.64
CA PRO A 320 6.50 -13.82 -10.76
C PRO A 320 7.45 -12.60 -10.79
N PRO A 321 8.71 -12.74 -11.26
CA PRO A 321 9.70 -11.66 -11.29
C PRO A 321 9.28 -10.39 -12.05
N ASP A 322 8.46 -10.54 -13.10
CA ASP A 322 7.92 -9.43 -13.88
C ASP A 322 6.87 -8.62 -13.12
N GLN A 323 6.45 -9.06 -11.93
CA GLN A 323 5.54 -8.35 -11.02
C GLN A 323 6.26 -7.78 -9.79
N HIS A 324 7.59 -7.85 -9.74
CA HIS A 324 8.37 -7.30 -8.63
C HIS A 324 8.48 -5.79 -8.80
N ASP A 325 8.07 -5.05 -7.77
CA ASP A 325 8.21 -3.58 -7.76
C ASP A 325 9.68 -3.20 -7.58
N PRO A 326 10.29 -2.49 -8.55
CA PRO A 326 11.71 -2.15 -8.47
C PRO A 326 12.01 -1.10 -7.39
N LEU A 327 11.05 -0.21 -7.09
CA LEU A 327 11.24 0.88 -6.13
C LEU A 327 11.31 0.37 -4.70
N LEU A 328 10.65 -0.76 -4.37
CA LEU A 328 10.73 -1.34 -3.03
C LEU A 328 12.18 -1.71 -2.66
N GLY A 329 12.91 -2.30 -3.62
CA GLY A 329 14.32 -2.65 -3.44
C GLY A 329 15.19 -1.44 -3.20
N GLU A 330 14.94 -0.34 -3.91
CA GLU A 330 15.67 0.90 -3.76
C GLU A 330 15.38 1.59 -2.41
N LEU A 331 14.10 1.75 -2.05
CA LEU A 331 13.70 2.40 -0.80
C LEU A 331 14.24 1.67 0.42
N CYS A 332 14.20 0.34 0.42
CA CYS A 332 14.56 -0.49 1.56
C CYS A 332 16.03 -0.92 1.57
N GLY A 333 16.63 -1.16 0.41
CA GLY A 333 17.96 -1.75 0.25
C GLY A 333 19.08 -0.74 0.02
N SER A 334 18.76 0.51 -0.34
CA SER A 334 19.77 1.55 -0.60
C SER A 334 19.77 2.66 0.44
N ARG A 335 20.93 3.25 0.71
CA ARG A 335 21.02 4.49 1.50
C ARG A 335 20.62 5.71 0.68
N THR A 336 20.95 5.74 -0.61
CA THR A 336 20.67 6.85 -1.52
C THR A 336 19.64 6.43 -2.56
N LEU A 337 18.74 7.35 -2.89
CA LEU A 337 17.74 7.15 -3.93
C LEU A 337 18.23 7.75 -5.25
N THR A 338 17.91 7.09 -6.34
CA THR A 338 18.21 7.43 -7.73
C THR A 338 16.95 7.67 -8.56
N THR A 339 15.86 7.00 -8.25
CA THR A 339 14.62 7.06 -9.06
C THR A 339 13.61 8.07 -8.54
N VAL A 340 13.57 8.29 -7.23
CA VAL A 340 12.63 9.21 -6.58
C VAL A 340 13.40 10.23 -5.75
N SER A 341 13.13 11.51 -5.99
CA SER A 341 13.59 12.59 -5.12
C SER A 341 12.67 12.64 -3.90
N MET A 342 13.22 12.33 -2.73
CA MET A 342 12.54 12.49 -1.45
C MET A 342 13.32 13.52 -0.65
N ASP A 343 12.64 14.54 -0.15
CA ASP A 343 13.28 15.69 0.51
C ASP A 343 13.84 15.36 1.91
N HIS A 344 13.64 14.12 2.39
CA HIS A 344 14.08 13.70 3.72
C HIS A 344 15.45 13.02 3.72
N HIS A 345 16.47 13.79 4.08
CA HIS A 345 17.86 13.31 4.21
C HIS A 345 18.27 12.99 5.66
N GLU A 346 17.42 13.31 6.63
CA GLU A 346 17.73 13.14 8.04
C GLU A 346 17.37 11.73 8.54
N ASP A 347 18.15 11.23 9.51
CA ASP A 347 17.88 9.94 10.18
C ASP A 347 16.89 10.09 11.36
N VAL A 348 16.33 11.29 11.54
CA VAL A 348 15.40 11.69 12.60
C VAL A 348 14.08 12.13 11.97
N PHE A 349 12.97 11.73 12.57
CA PHE A 349 11.62 12.02 12.10
C PHE A 349 10.78 12.57 13.24
N SER A 350 9.97 13.58 12.96
CA SER A 350 8.84 14.00 13.79
C SER A 350 7.61 13.21 13.34
N LEU A 351 7.04 12.35 14.18
CA LEU A 351 5.88 11.55 13.78
C LEU A 351 4.70 12.43 13.34
N VAL A 352 4.42 13.50 14.08
CA VAL A 352 3.27 14.37 13.82
C VAL A 352 3.46 15.17 12.53
N SER A 353 4.70 15.55 12.21
CA SER A 353 5.01 16.39 11.05
C SER A 353 5.27 15.58 9.78
N ASP A 354 6.05 14.50 9.90
CA ASP A 354 6.48 13.66 8.77
C ASP A 354 5.48 12.55 8.46
N PHE A 355 4.67 12.15 9.45
CA PHE A 355 3.65 11.10 9.33
C PHE A 355 2.26 11.51 9.84
N PRO A 356 1.67 12.63 9.38
CA PRO A 356 0.38 13.10 9.90
C PRO A 356 -0.77 12.08 9.75
N ILE A 357 -0.71 11.16 8.77
CA ILE A 357 -1.69 10.09 8.59
C ILE A 357 -1.29 8.79 9.31
N LEU A 358 -0.01 8.40 9.24
CA LEU A 358 0.51 7.11 9.73
C LEU A 358 1.03 7.16 11.17
N HIS A 359 1.09 8.33 11.83
CA HIS A 359 1.68 8.45 13.17
C HIS A 359 1.05 7.51 14.20
N ASP A 360 -0.28 7.36 14.20
CA ASP A 360 -0.98 6.44 15.11
C ASP A 360 -0.48 5.00 14.94
N ARG A 361 -0.27 4.56 13.69
CA ARG A 361 0.26 3.22 13.39
C ARG A 361 1.70 3.07 13.87
N PHE A 362 2.51 4.12 13.74
CA PHE A 362 3.87 4.13 14.27
C PHE A 362 3.93 4.16 15.80
N GLU A 363 3.04 4.91 16.46
CA GLU A 363 2.97 4.99 17.92
C GLU A 363 2.63 3.64 18.53
N VAL A 364 1.71 2.88 17.92
CA VAL A 364 1.41 1.50 18.30
C VAL A 364 2.68 0.62 18.22
N LEU A 365 3.46 0.73 17.14
CA LEU A 365 4.70 -0.02 17.00
C LEU A 365 5.78 0.39 18.01
N GLN A 366 5.89 1.69 18.30
CA GLN A 366 6.83 2.20 19.29
C GLN A 366 6.47 1.77 20.70
N THR A 367 5.19 1.85 21.04
CA THR A 367 4.64 1.39 22.32
C THR A 367 4.91 -0.11 22.47
N HIS A 368 4.62 -0.91 21.44
CA HIS A 368 4.93 -2.34 21.45
C HIS A 368 6.41 -2.60 21.70
N LEU A 369 7.30 -1.91 20.97
CA LEU A 369 8.75 -2.05 21.12
C LEU A 369 9.23 -1.59 22.51
N ALA A 370 8.65 -0.53 23.09
CA ALA A 370 8.98 -0.03 24.41
C ALA A 370 8.52 -0.99 25.53
N CYS A 371 7.36 -1.62 25.37
CA CYS A 371 6.86 -2.63 26.31
C CYS A 371 7.69 -3.92 26.29
N GLN A 372 8.37 -4.24 25.18
CA GLN A 372 9.29 -5.38 25.12
C GLN A 372 10.60 -5.03 25.85
N LYS A 373 10.64 -5.29 27.17
CA LYS A 373 11.87 -5.21 27.97
C LYS A 373 12.89 -6.24 27.44
N ALA A 374 14.15 -5.85 27.26
CA ALA A 374 15.22 -6.77 26.85
C ALA A 374 15.33 -7.93 27.84
N ARG A 375 14.82 -9.12 27.49
CA ARG A 375 14.73 -10.28 28.41
C ARG A 375 16.01 -11.13 28.42
N GLY A 376 16.96 -10.91 27.50
CA GLY A 376 18.21 -11.67 27.42
C GLY A 376 19.48 -10.83 27.61
N LEU A 377 20.53 -11.43 28.17
CA LEU A 377 21.86 -10.81 28.34
C LEU A 377 22.46 -10.31 27.01
N ILE A 378 22.26 -11.06 25.92
CA ILE A 378 22.67 -10.67 24.56
C ILE A 378 21.83 -9.49 24.04
N GLN A 379 20.56 -9.39 24.45
CA GLN A 379 19.69 -8.28 24.08
C GLN A 379 20.05 -7.02 24.87
N LEU A 380 20.33 -7.12 26.18
CA LEU A 380 20.89 -6.02 26.99
C LEU A 380 22.23 -5.51 26.44
N TRP A 381 23.10 -6.42 25.98
CA TRP A 381 24.36 -6.04 25.33
C TRP A 381 24.15 -5.28 24.01
N ARG A 382 23.11 -5.63 23.25
CA ARG A 382 22.80 -5.04 21.94
C ARG A 382 21.89 -3.81 22.01
N ASP A 383 21.17 -3.64 23.11
CA ASP A 383 20.24 -2.56 23.37
C ASP A 383 20.97 -1.33 23.91
N LYS A 384 21.25 -0.38 23.01
CA LYS A 384 21.80 0.94 23.34
C LYS A 384 20.72 2.00 23.62
N ARG A 385 19.44 1.63 23.65
CA ARG A 385 18.32 2.58 23.82
C ARG A 385 18.21 3.08 25.26
N SER A 386 18.58 2.26 26.25
CA SER A 386 18.65 2.65 27.66
C SER A 386 20.11 2.73 28.10
N THR A 387 20.72 3.91 27.95
CA THR A 387 22.13 4.16 28.28
C THR A 387 22.47 3.73 29.73
N GLU A 388 21.54 3.91 30.66
CA GLU A 388 21.68 3.54 32.07
C GLU A 388 21.74 2.02 32.31
N ALA A 389 20.88 1.25 31.65
CA ALA A 389 20.88 -0.21 31.77
C ALA A 389 22.13 -0.83 31.11
N TRP A 390 22.61 -0.21 30.02
CA TRP A 390 23.83 -0.63 29.35
C TRP A 390 25.08 -0.39 30.21
N TYR A 391 25.20 0.77 30.85
CA TYR A 391 26.33 1.05 31.77
C TYR A 391 26.30 0.18 33.02
N THR A 392 25.12 -0.03 33.63
CA THR A 392 25.00 -0.92 34.80
C THR A 392 25.34 -2.37 34.46
N PHE A 393 24.92 -2.86 33.29
CA PHE A 393 25.32 -4.18 32.79
C PHE A 393 26.85 -4.30 32.68
N TRP A 394 27.52 -3.34 32.03
CA TRP A 394 28.98 -3.37 31.90
C TRP A 394 29.72 -3.20 33.22
N ALA A 395 29.21 -2.38 34.14
CA ALA A 395 29.76 -2.24 35.48
C ALA A 395 29.71 -3.58 36.24
N VAL A 396 28.58 -4.29 36.19
CA VAL A 396 28.43 -5.61 36.81
C VAL A 396 29.35 -6.65 36.16
N VAL A 397 29.45 -6.67 34.83
CA VAL A 397 30.36 -7.58 34.11
C VAL A 397 31.82 -7.32 34.46
N LEU A 398 32.23 -6.05 34.55
CA LEU A 398 33.60 -5.67 34.89
C LEU A 398 33.93 -6.01 36.35
N ILE A 399 33.08 -5.59 37.30
CA ILE A 399 33.29 -5.84 38.74
C ILE A 399 33.23 -7.35 39.04
N GLY A 400 32.23 -8.04 38.50
CA GLY A 400 32.09 -9.49 38.64
C GLY A 400 33.25 -10.25 38.00
N GLY A 401 33.69 -9.84 36.82
CA GLY A 401 34.83 -10.43 36.12
C GLY A 401 36.15 -10.27 36.88
N VAL A 402 36.40 -9.08 37.43
CA VAL A 402 37.57 -8.82 38.30
C VAL A 402 37.50 -9.69 39.56
N GLY A 403 36.33 -9.79 40.21
CA GLY A 403 36.15 -10.62 41.39
C GLY A 403 36.41 -12.11 41.12
N LEU A 404 35.89 -12.64 40.01
CA LEU A 404 36.10 -14.03 39.60
C LEU A 404 37.58 -14.31 39.32
N PHE A 405 38.27 -13.39 38.64
CA PHE A 405 39.69 -13.50 38.34
C PHE A 405 40.55 -13.51 39.62
N LEU A 406 40.28 -12.59 40.55
CA LEU A 406 40.99 -12.54 41.82
C LEU A 406 40.76 -13.81 42.65
N SER A 407 39.53 -14.32 42.69
CA SER A 407 39.19 -15.58 43.36
C SER A 407 39.92 -16.77 42.74
N PHE A 408 40.05 -16.81 41.41
CA PHE A 408 40.82 -17.82 40.71
C PHE A 408 42.31 -17.76 41.07
N VAL A 409 42.92 -16.58 41.03
CA VAL A 409 44.33 -16.37 41.42
C VAL A 409 44.56 -16.80 42.86
N GLN A 410 43.66 -16.42 43.77
CA GLN A 410 43.74 -16.81 45.19
C GLN A 410 43.67 -18.33 45.36
N THR A 411 42.81 -19.01 44.61
CA THR A 411 42.70 -20.47 44.64
C THR A 411 43.99 -21.13 44.16
N VAL A 412 44.58 -20.64 43.06
CA VAL A 412 45.86 -21.15 42.54
C VAL A 412 46.99 -20.96 43.56
N LEU A 413 47.08 -19.77 44.16
CA LEU A 413 48.08 -19.49 45.19
C LEU A 413 47.93 -20.40 46.42
N GLN A 414 46.70 -20.67 46.85
CA GLN A 414 46.43 -21.61 47.95
C GLN A 414 46.84 -23.04 47.60
N ILE A 415 46.56 -23.51 46.38
CA ILE A 415 46.99 -24.84 45.92
C ILE A 415 48.52 -24.94 45.90
N MET A 416 49.21 -23.92 45.38
CA MET A 416 50.67 -23.86 45.40
C MET A 416 51.21 -23.89 46.83
N GLN A 417 50.63 -23.11 47.74
CA GLN A 417 51.06 -23.07 49.14
C GLN A 417 50.91 -24.43 49.83
N VAL A 418 49.83 -25.17 49.55
CA VAL A 418 49.64 -26.54 50.07
C VAL A 418 50.64 -27.51 49.48
N LEU A 419 50.92 -27.45 48.18
CA LEU A 419 51.92 -28.31 47.54
C LEU A 419 53.34 -28.07 48.07
N TYR A 420 53.69 -26.83 48.41
CA TYR A 420 54.99 -26.50 49.00
C TYR A 420 55.07 -26.69 50.51
N SER A 421 53.94 -26.87 51.23
CA SER A 421 53.91 -27.06 52.68
C SER A 421 53.84 -28.52 53.12
N ILE A 422 53.67 -29.46 52.19
CA ILE A 422 53.81 -30.89 52.43
C ILE A 422 55.32 -31.23 52.30
N PRO A 423 56.01 -31.63 53.39
CA PRO A 423 57.44 -31.90 53.39
C PRO A 423 57.84 -33.16 52.61
#